data_AF-A0A1X2BID4-F1
#
_entry.id   AF-A0A1X2BID4-F1
#
_cell.length_a   1.000
_cell.length_b   1.000
_cell.length_c   1.000
_cell.angle_alpha   90.00
_cell.angle_beta   90.00
_cell.angle_gamma   90.00
#
_symmetry.space_group_name_H-M   'P 1'
#
loop_
_entity.id
_entity.type
_entity.pdbx_description
1 polymer ?
#
loop_
_entity_poly.entity_id
_entity_poly.type
_entity_poly.pdbx_seq_one_letter_code
_entity_poly.pdbx_strand_id
1 'polypeptide(L)'
;MSLHEDLEVYLDARRRLGFQLKPVEYLLRQFCDWLAEHGRTDVFTIDEAVQWALDPRDAAPVWWSQRLTAARPFAAYLNAAGTQLPIIPKALRPTRTTWCTPFIYSQTDVDQLLDACASFFPNLRVAVTMRTIIGLLAATGLRISEVTRPCLRPPRPR
;
A
#
# COMPACT_ATOMS: atom_id res chain seq x y z
N MET A 1 7.69 -15.76 24.32
CA MET A 1 6.47 -15.30 23.64
C MET A 1 6.62 -15.77 22.21
N SER A 2 5.56 -16.35 21.65
CA SER A 2 5.59 -16.80 20.26
C SER A 2 5.49 -15.60 19.32
N LEU A 3 5.97 -15.75 18.08
CA LEU A 3 5.91 -14.71 17.06
C LEU A 3 4.48 -14.23 16.77
N HIS A 4 3.47 -15.10 16.91
CA HIS A 4 2.06 -14.73 16.77
C HIS A 4 1.57 -13.85 17.93
N GLU A 5 2.00 -14.12 19.15
CA GLU A 5 1.68 -13.27 20.32
C GLU A 5 2.33 -11.89 20.17
N ASP A 6 3.61 -11.86 19.78
CA ASP A 6 4.32 -10.60 19.58
C ASP A 6 3.72 -9.80 18.42
N LEU A 7 3.19 -10.47 17.39
CA LEU A 7 2.46 -9.83 16.30
C LEU A 7 1.19 -9.12 16.79
N GLU A 8 0.40 -9.75 17.67
CA GLU A 8 -0.80 -9.10 18.21
C GLU A 8 -0.44 -7.85 19.03
N VAL A 9 0.58 -7.94 19.89
CA VAL A 9 1.06 -6.79 20.68
C VAL A 9 1.53 -5.67 19.76
N TYR A 10 2.27 -6.01 18.71
CA TYR A 10 2.73 -5.08 17.70
C TYR A 10 1.59 -4.38 16.94
N LEU A 11 0.60 -5.15 16.50
CA LEU A 11 -0.55 -4.62 15.77
C LEU A 11 -1.41 -3.73 16.66
N ASP A 12 -1.62 -4.08 17.93
CA ASP A 12 -2.35 -3.23 18.87
C ASP A 12 -1.62 -1.90 19.11
N ALA A 13 -0.30 -1.96 19.37
CA ALA A 13 0.52 -0.75 19.53
C ALA A 13 0.42 0.17 18.30
N ARG A 14 0.47 -0.41 17.11
CA ARG A 14 0.44 0.35 15.85
C ARG A 14 -0.97 0.86 15.52
N ARG A 15 -2.04 0.17 15.92
CA ARG A 15 -3.42 0.67 15.84
C ARG A 15 -3.66 1.86 16.76
N ARG A 16 -3.13 1.83 17.99
CA ARG A 16 -3.22 2.97 18.93
C ARG A 16 -2.57 4.25 18.39
N LEU A 17 -1.55 4.11 17.54
CA LEU A 17 -0.91 5.22 16.84
C LEU A 17 -1.68 5.71 15.59
N GLY A 18 -2.86 5.14 15.31
CA GLY A 18 -3.73 5.58 14.21
C GLY A 18 -3.42 4.99 12.84
N PHE A 19 -2.55 3.97 12.74
CA PHE A 19 -2.24 3.34 11.46
C PHE A 19 -3.39 2.45 10.95
N GLN A 20 -3.72 2.56 9.66
CA GLN A 20 -4.60 1.62 8.98
C GLN A 20 -3.79 0.47 8.39
N LEU A 21 -3.77 -0.68 9.09
CA LEU A 21 -2.81 -1.76 8.84
C LEU A 21 -3.37 -2.94 8.04
N LYS A 22 -4.59 -2.86 7.48
CA LYS A 22 -5.26 -4.04 6.88
C LYS A 22 -4.39 -4.85 5.91
N PRO A 23 -3.67 -4.25 4.93
CA PRO A 23 -2.82 -5.01 4.02
C PRO A 23 -1.56 -5.58 4.71
N VAL A 24 -1.01 -4.82 5.67
CA VAL A 24 0.23 -5.18 6.38
C VAL A 24 -0.02 -6.31 7.37
N GLU A 25 -1.15 -6.27 8.08
CA GLU A 25 -1.58 -7.31 9.01
C GLU A 25 -1.73 -8.66 8.33
N TYR A 26 -2.40 -8.70 7.17
CA TYR A 26 -2.55 -9.94 6.41
C TYR A 26 -1.19 -10.54 6.03
N LEU A 27 -0.27 -9.71 5.53
CA LEU A 27 1.08 -10.14 5.17
C LEU A 27 1.89 -10.62 6.38
N LEU A 28 1.75 -9.97 7.54
CA LEU A 28 2.47 -10.37 8.75
C LEU A 28 1.94 -11.68 9.33
N ARG A 29 0.62 -11.91 9.29
CA ARG A 29 0.05 -13.22 9.70
C ARG A 29 0.58 -14.33 8.82
N GLN A 30 0.53 -14.14 7.49
CA GLN A 30 1.11 -15.09 6.53
C GLN A 30 2.61 -15.33 6.76
N PHE A 31 3.34 -14.33 7.24
CA PHE A 31 4.75 -14.48 7.61
C PHE A 31 4.93 -15.37 8.83
N CYS A 32 4.20 -15.11 9.91
CA CYS A 32 4.25 -15.94 11.12
C CYS A 32 3.80 -17.38 10.85
N ASP A 33 2.77 -17.58 10.02
CA ASP A 33 2.29 -18.92 9.64
C ASP A 33 3.36 -19.69 8.86
N TRP A 34 3.98 -19.05 7.87
CA TRP A 34 5.08 -19.67 7.11
C TRP A 34 6.28 -20.01 8.01
N LEU A 35 6.62 -19.15 8.97
CA LEU A 35 7.68 -19.44 9.93
C LEU A 35 7.33 -20.64 10.82
N ALA A 36 6.08 -20.72 11.29
CA ALA A 36 5.61 -21.84 12.09
C ALA A 36 5.66 -23.17 11.32
N GLU A 37 5.29 -23.17 10.03
CA GLU A 37 5.42 -24.34 9.14
C GLU A 37 6.88 -24.80 8.97
N HIS A 38 7.84 -23.87 9.06
CA HIS A 38 9.27 -24.15 9.00
C HIS A 38 9.91 -24.39 10.39
N GLY A 39 9.10 -24.57 11.43
CA GLY A 39 9.55 -24.86 12.80
C GLY A 39 10.18 -23.67 13.52
N ARG A 40 9.91 -22.44 13.08
CA ARG A 40 10.37 -21.19 13.70
C ARG A 40 9.23 -20.52 14.45
N THR A 41 9.23 -20.64 15.77
CA THR A 41 8.18 -20.08 16.64
C THR A 41 8.56 -18.79 17.34
N ASP A 42 9.86 -18.56 17.59
CA ASP A 42 10.32 -17.46 18.47
C ASP A 42 11.38 -16.57 17.81
N VAL A 43 12.18 -17.10 16.89
CA VAL A 43 13.25 -16.38 16.20
C VAL A 43 13.31 -16.75 14.73
N PHE A 44 13.69 -15.79 13.89
CA PHE A 44 13.90 -15.97 12.46
C PHE A 44 15.13 -15.19 11.98
N THR A 45 15.67 -15.61 10.84
CA THR A 45 16.86 -15.01 10.21
C THR A 45 16.47 -14.10 9.05
N ILE A 46 17.42 -13.27 8.58
CA ILE A 46 17.21 -12.46 7.38
C ILE A 46 16.92 -13.37 6.17
N ASP A 47 17.61 -14.50 6.07
CA ASP A 47 17.46 -15.44 4.95
C ASP A 47 16.05 -16.05 4.92
N GLU A 48 15.50 -16.42 6.08
CA GLU A 48 14.11 -16.92 6.19
C GLU A 48 13.09 -15.84 5.80
N ALA A 49 13.30 -14.58 6.21
CA ALA A 49 12.44 -13.48 5.79
C ALA A 49 12.51 -13.23 4.26
N VAL A 50 13.69 -13.41 3.66
CA VAL A 50 13.89 -13.32 2.21
C VAL A 50 13.25 -14.50 1.48
N GLN A 51 13.42 -15.72 1.99
CA GLN A 51 12.82 -16.93 1.44
C GLN A 51 11.30 -16.83 1.42
N TRP A 52 10.69 -16.44 2.55
CA TRP A 52 9.25 -16.18 2.63
C TRP A 52 8.80 -15.14 1.61
N ALA A 53 9.53 -14.03 1.48
CA ALA A 53 9.14 -12.97 0.54
C ALA A 53 9.20 -13.44 -0.93
N LEU A 54 10.09 -14.37 -1.26
CA LEU A 54 10.31 -14.93 -2.60
C LEU A 54 9.50 -16.20 -2.89
N ASP A 55 8.84 -16.77 -1.89
CA ASP A 55 8.09 -18.02 -2.00
C ASP A 55 7.09 -18.05 -3.19
N PRO A 56 6.32 -16.97 -3.48
CA PRO A 56 5.57 -16.89 -4.72
C PRO A 56 6.53 -16.55 -5.87
N ARG A 57 6.99 -17.60 -6.56
CA ARG A 57 7.98 -17.50 -7.63
C ARG A 57 7.48 -16.72 -8.85
N ASP A 58 6.18 -16.68 -9.07
CA ASP A 58 5.55 -16.04 -10.25
C ASP A 58 5.00 -14.64 -9.95
N ALA A 59 5.25 -14.07 -8.76
CA ALA A 59 4.75 -12.75 -8.41
C ALA A 59 5.62 -11.62 -8.99
N ALA A 60 4.99 -10.46 -9.22
CA ALA A 60 5.70 -9.27 -9.68
C ALA A 60 6.74 -8.80 -8.63
N PRO A 61 7.89 -8.22 -9.05
CA PRO A 61 8.93 -7.73 -8.13
C PRO A 61 8.43 -6.74 -7.07
N VAL A 62 7.40 -5.96 -7.39
CA VAL A 62 6.73 -5.04 -6.46
C VAL A 62 6.10 -5.80 -5.28
N TRP A 63 5.54 -6.99 -5.51
CA TRP A 63 4.91 -7.82 -4.49
C TRP A 63 5.94 -8.33 -3.47
N TRP A 64 7.08 -8.85 -3.93
CA TRP A 64 8.18 -9.25 -3.04
C TRP A 64 8.70 -8.08 -2.19
N SER A 65 8.80 -6.89 -2.80
CA SER A 65 9.20 -5.66 -2.09
C SER A 65 8.18 -5.25 -1.02
N GLN A 66 6.87 -5.39 -1.29
CA GLN A 66 5.81 -5.12 -0.32
C GLN A 66 5.89 -6.09 0.87
N ARG A 67 6.10 -7.38 0.62
CA ARG A 67 6.29 -8.40 1.67
C ARG A 67 7.44 -8.05 2.61
N LEU A 68 8.64 -7.78 2.08
CA LEU A 68 9.78 -7.35 2.90
C LEU A 68 9.54 -6.02 3.62
N THR A 69 8.78 -5.10 3.02
CA THR A 69 8.44 -3.82 3.65
C THR A 69 7.47 -3.99 4.83
N ALA A 70 6.59 -4.99 4.78
CA ALA A 70 5.73 -5.36 5.90
C ALA A 70 6.54 -6.00 7.05
N ALA A 71 7.46 -6.93 6.74
CA ALA A 71 8.25 -7.65 7.74
C ALA A 71 9.30 -6.79 8.46
N ARG A 72 9.91 -5.81 7.76
CA ARG A 72 10.99 -4.96 8.31
C ARG A 72 10.63 -4.24 9.62
N PRO A 73 9.52 -3.47 9.71
CA PRO A 73 9.18 -2.76 10.94
C PRO A 73 8.81 -3.71 12.08
N PHE A 74 8.31 -4.90 11.77
CA PHE A 74 8.04 -5.93 12.77
C PHE A 74 9.34 -6.51 13.33
N ALA A 75 10.30 -6.88 12.47
CA ALA A 75 11.63 -7.33 12.91
C ALA A 75 12.35 -6.27 13.78
N ALA A 76 12.26 -5.00 13.38
CA ALA A 76 12.84 -3.89 14.14
C ALA A 76 12.14 -3.69 15.50
N TYR A 77 10.82 -3.85 15.56
CA TYR A 77 10.06 -3.80 16.81
C TYR A 77 10.50 -4.90 17.79
N LEU A 78 10.64 -6.14 17.31
CA LEU A 78 11.07 -7.26 18.15
C LEU A 78 12.53 -7.08 18.62
N ASN A 79 13.41 -6.55 17.75
CA ASN A 79 14.78 -6.20 18.14
C ASN A 79 14.81 -5.16 19.27
N ALA A 80 13.99 -4.11 19.15
CA ALA A 80 13.86 -3.08 20.19
C ALA A 80 13.22 -3.62 21.49
N ALA A 81 12.36 -4.64 21.39
CA ALA A 81 11.75 -5.32 22.53
C ALA A 81 12.68 -6.32 23.24
N GLY A 82 13.91 -6.53 22.73
CA GLY A 82 14.94 -7.36 23.36
C GLY A 82 15.13 -8.74 22.74
N THR A 83 14.33 -9.13 21.74
CA THR A 83 14.56 -10.35 20.97
C THR A 83 15.75 -10.09 20.05
N GLN A 84 16.83 -10.88 20.10
CA GLN A 84 18.05 -10.67 19.28
C GLN A 84 17.84 -10.99 17.78
N LEU A 85 16.79 -10.43 17.19
CA LEU A 85 16.44 -10.61 15.79
C LEU A 85 17.26 -9.67 14.91
N PRO A 86 17.72 -10.15 13.74
CA PRO A 86 18.50 -9.34 12.83
C PRO A 86 17.61 -8.31 12.12
N ILE A 87 18.15 -7.09 11.95
CA ILE A 87 17.46 -6.01 11.23
C ILE A 87 17.51 -6.31 9.73
N ILE A 88 16.35 -6.58 9.12
CA ILE A 88 16.23 -6.85 7.68
C ILE A 88 16.67 -5.61 6.88
N PRO A 89 17.76 -5.69 6.09
CA PRO A 89 18.26 -4.53 5.35
C PRO A 89 17.28 -4.04 4.27
N LYS A 90 17.32 -2.73 3.98
CA LYS A 90 16.52 -2.13 2.92
C LYS A 90 17.01 -2.53 1.52
N ALA A 91 18.31 -2.84 1.38
CA ALA A 91 19.00 -3.05 0.11
C ALA A 91 19.04 -4.52 -0.38
N LEU A 92 18.17 -5.40 0.13
CA LEU A 92 18.18 -6.83 -0.24
C LEU A 92 17.92 -7.09 -1.74
N ARG A 93 17.27 -6.15 -2.43
CA ARG A 93 17.25 -6.06 -3.90
C ARG A 93 17.15 -4.60 -4.33
N PRO A 94 17.86 -4.16 -5.37
CA PRO A 94 17.49 -2.95 -6.09
C PRO A 94 16.17 -3.25 -6.81
N THR A 95 15.04 -3.06 -6.14
CA THR A 95 13.75 -2.96 -6.82
C THR A 95 13.86 -1.71 -7.67
N ARG A 96 14.27 -1.87 -8.93
CA ARG A 96 14.21 -0.81 -9.92
C ARG A 96 12.71 -0.63 -10.16
N THR A 97 12.06 0.19 -9.33
CA THR A 97 10.71 0.65 -9.60
C THR A 97 10.76 1.18 -11.01
N THR A 98 10.14 0.48 -11.95
CA THR A 98 10.00 0.93 -13.31
C THR A 98 9.04 2.10 -13.23
N TRP A 99 9.58 3.30 -13.02
CA TRP A 99 8.78 4.50 -13.09
C TRP A 99 8.27 4.57 -14.54
N CYS A 100 6.96 4.38 -14.72
CA CYS A 100 6.33 4.83 -15.95
C CYS A 100 6.56 6.34 -16.01
N THR A 101 7.21 6.83 -17.06
CA THR A 101 7.32 8.26 -17.31
C THR A 101 5.90 8.83 -17.32
N PRO A 102 5.57 9.77 -16.43
CA PRO A 102 4.21 10.29 -16.35
C PRO A 102 3.88 11.01 -17.66
N PHE A 103 2.74 10.69 -18.25
CA PHE A 103 2.22 11.45 -19.39
C PHE A 103 1.66 12.78 -18.86
N ILE A 104 2.23 13.89 -19.35
CA ILE A 104 1.78 15.24 -18.98
C ILE A 104 0.70 15.64 -19.98
N TYR A 105 -0.54 15.77 -19.51
CA TYR A 105 -1.67 16.20 -20.32
C TYR A 105 -1.56 17.69 -20.67
N SER A 106 -1.67 18.02 -21.95
CA SER A 106 -1.91 19.38 -22.42
C SER A 106 -3.39 19.74 -22.28
N GLN A 107 -3.74 21.03 -22.42
CA GLN A 107 -5.15 21.46 -22.40
C GLN A 107 -5.98 20.74 -23.47
N THR A 108 -5.41 20.57 -24.67
CA THR A 108 -6.07 19.85 -25.77
C THR A 108 -6.34 18.38 -25.43
N ASP A 109 -5.42 17.72 -24.72
CA ASP A 109 -5.63 16.33 -24.30
C ASP A 109 -6.75 16.23 -23.25
N VAL A 110 -6.86 17.21 -22.36
CA VAL A 110 -7.94 17.29 -21.37
C VAL A 110 -9.29 17.49 -22.06
N ASP A 111 -9.38 18.40 -23.03
CA ASP A 111 -10.62 18.66 -23.78
C ASP A 111 -11.09 17.39 -24.51
N GLN A 112 -10.16 16.69 -25.17
CA GLN A 112 -10.43 15.39 -25.81
C GLN A 112 -10.92 14.34 -24.81
N LEU A 113 -10.31 14.27 -23.61
CA LEU A 113 -10.71 13.33 -22.57
C LEU A 113 -12.14 13.61 -22.06
N LEU A 114 -12.48 14.89 -21.88
CA LEU A 114 -13.80 15.32 -21.45
C LEU A 114 -14.87 14.94 -22.48
N ASP A 115 -14.59 15.13 -23.77
CA ASP A 115 -15.52 14.80 -24.86
C ASP A 115 -15.68 13.30 -25.05
N ALA A 116 -14.59 12.54 -24.91
CA ALA A 116 -14.61 11.07 -24.98
C ALA A 116 -15.44 10.41 -23.87
N CYS A 117 -15.68 11.07 -22.74
CA CYS A 117 -16.45 10.50 -21.63
C CYS A 117 -17.87 10.10 -22.04
N ALA A 118 -18.52 10.87 -22.93
CA ALA A 118 -19.89 10.57 -23.38
C ALA A 118 -19.96 9.30 -24.24
N SER A 119 -18.91 9.01 -25.02
CA SER A 119 -18.84 7.82 -25.88
C SER A 119 -18.21 6.61 -25.20
N PHE A 120 -17.32 6.82 -24.22
CA PHE A 120 -16.58 5.74 -23.55
C PHE A 120 -17.41 5.04 -22.47
N PHE A 121 -18.22 5.80 -21.71
CA PHE A 121 -19.03 5.24 -20.63
C PHE A 121 -20.46 4.94 -21.11
N PRO A 122 -20.92 3.68 -21.10
CA PRO A 122 -22.27 3.33 -21.57
C PRO A 122 -23.40 3.91 -20.73
N ASN A 123 -23.13 4.19 -19.45
CA ASN A 123 -24.11 4.75 -18.53
C ASN A 123 -23.96 6.27 -18.46
N LEU A 124 -25.02 7.00 -18.81
CA LEU A 124 -25.04 8.47 -18.84
C LEU A 124 -24.64 9.11 -17.50
N ARG A 125 -25.08 8.54 -16.37
CA ARG A 125 -24.73 9.05 -15.04
C ARG A 125 -23.22 8.93 -14.81
N VAL A 126 -22.63 7.79 -15.17
CA VAL A 126 -21.19 7.56 -15.05
C VAL A 126 -20.41 8.50 -15.97
N ALA A 127 -20.88 8.69 -17.21
CA ALA A 127 -20.27 9.60 -18.17
C ALA A 127 -20.21 11.04 -17.64
N VAL A 128 -21.33 11.55 -17.13
CA VAL A 128 -21.40 12.92 -16.57
C VAL A 128 -20.54 13.03 -15.30
N THR A 129 -20.56 12.03 -14.42
CA THR A 129 -19.71 12.01 -13.21
C THR A 129 -18.23 12.02 -13.55
N MET A 130 -17.78 11.16 -14.48
CA MET A 130 -16.38 11.09 -14.88
C MET A 130 -15.92 12.36 -15.58
N ARG A 131 -16.75 12.93 -16.48
CA ARG A 131 -16.48 14.24 -17.09
C ARG A 131 -16.30 15.32 -16.03
N THR A 132 -17.15 15.32 -14.99
CA THR A 132 -17.06 16.30 -13.89
C THR A 132 -15.80 16.11 -13.04
N ILE A 133 -15.46 14.87 -12.70
CA ILE A 133 -14.25 14.53 -11.94
C ILE A 133 -13.00 14.99 -12.70
N ILE A 134 -12.89 14.64 -13.97
CA ILE A 134 -11.77 15.03 -14.83
C ILE A 134 -11.66 16.56 -14.90
N GLY A 135 -12.77 17.25 -15.15
CA GLY A 135 -12.78 18.72 -15.22
C GLY A 135 -12.34 19.36 -13.91
N LEU A 136 -12.81 18.83 -12.77
CA LEU A 136 -12.41 19.34 -11.45
C LEU A 136 -10.92 19.11 -11.17
N LEU A 137 -10.39 17.93 -11.51
CA LEU A 137 -8.97 17.63 -11.38
C LEU A 137 -8.12 18.59 -12.22
N ALA A 138 -8.49 18.82 -13.48
CA ALA A 138 -7.77 19.72 -14.38
C ALA A 138 -7.80 21.18 -13.90
N ALA A 139 -8.95 21.66 -13.43
CA ALA A 139 -9.12 23.06 -13.02
C ALA A 139 -8.50 23.40 -11.65
N THR A 140 -8.39 22.41 -10.75
CA THR A 140 -7.98 22.64 -9.35
C THR A 140 -6.63 22.04 -8.98
N GLY A 141 -6.13 21.07 -9.75
CA GLY A 141 -4.91 20.32 -9.41
C GLY A 141 -5.03 19.45 -8.16
N LEU A 142 -6.24 19.20 -7.66
CA LEU A 142 -6.49 18.36 -6.49
C LEU A 142 -6.06 16.90 -6.76
N ARG A 143 -5.72 16.17 -5.70
CA ARG A 143 -5.53 14.72 -5.81
C ARG A 143 -6.88 14.04 -6.03
N ILE A 144 -6.91 12.92 -6.76
CA ILE A 144 -8.14 12.12 -7.00
C ILE A 144 -8.88 11.76 -5.70
N SER A 145 -8.15 11.53 -4.60
CA SER A 145 -8.73 11.25 -3.29
C SER A 145 -9.49 12.43 -2.68
N GLU A 146 -9.12 13.66 -3.04
CA GLU A 146 -9.77 14.89 -2.57
C GLU A 146 -11.04 15.17 -3.39
N VAL A 147 -10.98 14.94 -4.71
CA VAL A 147 -12.14 15.07 -5.61
C VAL A 147 -13.23 14.05 -5.31
N THR A 148 -12.87 12.82 -4.92
CA THR A 148 -13.82 11.75 -4.59
C THR A 148 -14.41 11.86 -3.19
N ARG A 149 -13.84 12.72 -2.33
CA ARG A 149 -14.36 13.04 -1.00
C ARG A 149 -14.49 14.56 -0.84
N PRO A 150 -15.31 15.23 -1.66
CA PRO A 150 -15.47 16.65 -1.53
C PRO A 150 -16.18 16.92 -0.21
N CYS A 151 -15.45 17.46 0.76
CA CYS A 151 -16.05 18.03 1.96
C CYS A 151 -16.82 19.30 1.56
N LEU A 152 -18.01 19.13 0.98
CA LEU A 152 -18.91 20.23 0.69
C LEU A 152 -19.43 20.77 2.02
N ARG A 153 -18.69 21.72 2.59
CA ARG A 153 -19.21 22.58 3.63
C ARG A 153 -20.29 23.45 2.97
N PRO A 154 -21.56 23.41 3.41
CA PRO A 154 -22.58 24.26 2.82
C PRO A 154 -22.17 25.73 2.96
N PRO A 155 -22.45 26.58 1.95
CA PRO A 155 -22.19 28.00 2.05
C PRO A 155 -22.92 28.55 3.28
N ARG A 156 -22.21 29.34 4.10
CA ARG A 156 -22.85 30.02 5.23
C ARG A 156 -23.91 30.99 4.67
N PRO A 157 -25.13 31.02 5.21
CA PRO A 157 -26.08 32.06 4.85
C PRO A 157 -25.45 33.43 5.15
N ARG A 158 -25.59 34.37 4.20
CA ARG A 158 -25.28 35.78 4.40
C ARG A 158 -26.28 36.41 5.34
#